data_AF-A0AAE1C4W5-F1
#
_entry.id   AF-A0AAE1C4W5-F1
#
_cell.length_a   1.000
_cell.length_b   1.000
_cell.length_c   1.000
_cell.angle_alpha   90.00
_cell.angle_beta   90.00
_cell.angle_gamma   90.00
#
_symmetry.space_group_name_H-M   'P 1'
#
loop_
_entity.id
_entity.type
_entity.pdbx_description
1 polymer ?
#
loop_
_entity_poly.entity_id
_entity_poly.type
_entity_poly.pdbx_seq_one_letter_code
_entity_poly.pdbx_strand_id
1 'polypeptide(L)'
;MIGLLAPMAVLVGYDCSVHMSEETRDASSTLPKAIMGSVLLNVTLVFIMVTTLCFTIGDAATVLATPTGYPFIAVFYSATNSYAGTNVLTAIVVIMLSGCAFSEVAASSRQIWSFARDGGLPGHKWLAKVDSRWNIPLPAVALSLLISALISLINIGSTVALNAITSFGAVATLLSYYLTIACLVSRRLRGPKLPARRWSLGRFGLAINIFALAFLTPLIFFLTWPLVTPVTAATMNWSSVMLGGTLIIATAFYVIKGRHDYVGPVALVKRVE
;
A
#
# COMPACT_ATOMS: atom_id res chain seq x y z
N MET A 1 -0.60 4.91 21.17
CA MET A 1 -0.73 4.55 19.73
C MET A 1 -0.21 3.15 19.39
N ILE A 2 0.29 2.36 20.35
CA ILE A 2 0.81 0.99 20.11
C ILE A 2 -0.26 0.07 19.47
N GLY A 3 -1.54 0.23 19.83
CA GLY A 3 -2.64 -0.54 19.21
C GLY A 3 -3.14 -0.04 17.85
N LEU A 4 -2.68 1.11 17.36
CA LEU A 4 -3.18 1.71 16.11
C LEU A 4 -2.39 1.26 14.86
N LEU A 5 -1.16 0.76 15.06
CA LEU A 5 -0.25 0.38 13.98
C LEU A 5 -0.76 -0.85 13.20
N ALA A 6 -1.26 -1.86 13.92
CA ALA A 6 -1.75 -3.09 13.29
C ALA A 6 -3.02 -2.88 12.43
N PRO A 7 -4.07 -2.18 12.90
CA PRO A 7 -5.23 -1.87 12.05
C PRO A 7 -4.88 -1.05 10.81
N MET A 8 -3.87 -0.19 10.88
CA MET A 8 -3.46 0.64 9.74
C MET A 8 -2.72 -0.15 8.66
N ALA A 9 -1.91 -1.14 9.04
CA ALA A 9 -1.28 -2.01 8.05
C ALA A 9 -2.32 -2.75 7.19
N VAL A 10 -3.51 -3.04 7.74
CA VAL A 10 -4.62 -3.70 7.03
C VAL A 10 -5.38 -2.74 6.10
N LEU A 11 -5.27 -1.43 6.31
CA LEU A 11 -5.89 -0.42 5.45
C LEU A 11 -5.00 -0.04 4.25
N VAL A 12 -3.85 -0.69 4.05
CA VAL A 12 -3.03 -0.48 2.85
C VAL A 12 -3.61 -1.29 1.68
N GLY A 13 -3.62 -0.72 0.47
CA GLY A 13 -4.00 -1.42 -0.77
C GLY A 13 -5.40 -1.11 -1.33
N TYR A 14 -6.23 -0.29 -0.66
CA TYR A 14 -7.53 0.11 -1.23
C TYR A 14 -7.40 0.95 -2.52
N ASP A 15 -6.24 1.59 -2.71
CA ASP A 15 -5.88 2.41 -3.85
C ASP A 15 -5.27 1.61 -5.01
N CYS A 16 -5.08 0.29 -4.87
CA CYS A 16 -4.69 -0.58 -6.00
C CYS A 16 -5.64 -0.41 -7.20
N SER A 17 -6.93 -0.19 -6.93
CA SER A 17 -7.94 0.14 -7.94
C SER A 17 -7.66 1.46 -8.69
N VAL A 18 -7.01 2.43 -8.05
CA VAL A 18 -6.64 3.73 -8.65
C VAL A 18 -5.50 3.55 -9.65
N HIS A 19 -4.58 2.63 -9.41
CA HIS A 19 -3.48 2.33 -10.35
C HIS A 19 -3.95 1.65 -11.64
N MET A 20 -5.20 1.17 -11.67
CA MET A 20 -5.87 0.60 -12.84
C MET A 20 -6.98 1.52 -13.38
N SER A 21 -6.90 2.82 -13.10
CA SER A 21 -7.93 3.77 -13.53
C SER A 21 -8.10 3.86 -15.05
N GLU A 22 -7.02 3.64 -15.81
CA GLU A 22 -7.05 3.66 -17.28
C GLU A 22 -7.92 2.52 -17.87
N GLU A 23 -8.10 1.42 -17.13
CA GLU A 23 -8.91 0.27 -17.52
C GLU A 23 -10.36 0.35 -16.99
N THR A 24 -10.62 1.31 -16.10
CA THR A 24 -11.93 1.45 -15.44
C THR A 24 -12.85 2.35 -16.27
N ARG A 25 -13.99 1.81 -16.70
CA ARG A 25 -15.03 2.61 -17.36
C ARG A 25 -15.53 3.72 -16.42
N ASP A 26 -15.48 4.95 -16.91
CA ASP A 26 -15.88 6.15 -16.15
C ASP A 26 -15.16 6.28 -14.79
N ALA A 27 -13.85 6.01 -14.76
CA ALA A 27 -12.99 6.04 -13.58
C ALA A 27 -13.24 7.23 -12.63
N SER A 28 -13.49 8.43 -13.19
CA SER A 28 -13.73 9.67 -12.42
C SER A 28 -14.99 9.67 -11.53
N SER A 29 -15.94 8.77 -11.76
CA SER A 29 -17.17 8.61 -10.95
C SER A 29 -17.22 7.24 -10.27
N THR A 30 -16.77 6.19 -10.97
CA THR A 30 -16.80 4.81 -10.48
C THR A 30 -15.81 4.58 -9.34
N LEU A 31 -14.55 5.00 -9.50
CA LEU A 31 -13.50 4.74 -8.50
C LEU A 31 -13.80 5.38 -7.14
N PRO A 32 -14.18 6.67 -7.04
CA PRO A 32 -14.46 7.27 -5.74
C PRO A 32 -15.61 6.57 -5.01
N LYS A 33 -16.67 6.17 -5.73
CA LYS A 33 -17.80 5.45 -5.15
C LYS A 33 -17.42 4.04 -4.69
N ALA A 34 -16.61 3.33 -5.50
CA ALA A 34 -16.13 1.99 -5.17
C ALA A 34 -15.25 2.01 -3.92
N ILE A 35 -14.30 2.94 -3.83
CA ILE A 35 -13.42 3.11 -2.65
C ILE A 35 -14.24 3.47 -1.41
N MET A 36 -15.14 4.44 -1.51
CA MET A 36 -15.98 4.83 -0.37
C MET A 36 -16.86 3.67 0.12
N GLY A 37 -17.48 2.94 -0.81
CA GLY A 37 -18.32 1.79 -0.49
C GLY A 37 -17.53 0.64 0.11
N SER A 38 -16.36 0.32 -0.45
CA SER A 38 -15.51 -0.75 0.07
C SER A 38 -14.95 -0.42 1.46
N VAL A 39 -14.52 0.83 1.70
CA VAL A 39 -14.03 1.27 3.01
C VAL A 39 -15.14 1.20 4.05
N LEU A 40 -16.34 1.69 3.74
CA LEU A 40 -17.46 1.67 4.69
C LEU A 40 -17.87 0.23 5.08
N LEU A 41 -17.94 -0.65 4.09
CA LEU A 41 -18.25 -2.06 4.31
C LEU A 41 -17.14 -2.75 5.13
N ASN A 42 -15.87 -2.52 4.79
CA ASN A 42 -14.75 -3.08 5.54
C ASN A 42 -14.71 -2.61 6.99
N VAL A 43 -14.87 -1.30 7.24
CA VAL A 43 -14.88 -0.76 8.61
C VAL A 43 -16.00 -1.39 9.43
N THR A 44 -17.19 -1.56 8.84
CA THR A 44 -18.34 -2.19 9.51
C THR A 44 -18.06 -3.65 9.85
N LEU A 45 -17.55 -4.43 8.89
CA LEU A 45 -17.22 -5.85 9.12
C LEU A 45 -16.09 -6.04 10.13
N VAL A 46 -15.02 -5.23 10.03
CA VAL A 46 -13.90 -5.27 10.98
C VAL A 46 -14.38 -4.89 12.39
N PHE A 47 -15.26 -3.90 12.52
CA PHE A 47 -15.82 -3.53 13.82
C PHE A 47 -16.59 -4.69 14.46
N ILE A 48 -17.46 -5.37 13.69
CA ILE A 48 -18.21 -6.53 14.16
C ILE A 48 -17.26 -7.68 14.53
N MET A 49 -16.28 -7.97 13.67
CA MET A 49 -15.29 -9.02 13.90
C MET A 49 -14.47 -8.76 15.17
N VAL A 50 -13.88 -7.58 15.30
CA VAL A 50 -13.04 -7.21 16.47
C VAL A 50 -13.86 -7.26 17.75
N THR A 51 -15.09 -6.72 17.72
CA THR A 51 -15.99 -6.78 18.88
C THR A 51 -16.28 -8.22 19.27
N THR A 52 -16.60 -9.08 18.29
CA THR A 52 -16.84 -10.51 18.53
C THR A 52 -15.61 -11.16 19.16
N LEU A 53 -14.42 -10.96 18.59
CA LEU A 53 -13.18 -11.53 19.11
C LEU A 53 -12.87 -11.06 20.53
N CYS A 54 -13.07 -9.78 20.85
CA CYS A 54 -12.86 -9.27 22.20
C CYS A 54 -13.70 -10.01 23.26
N PHE A 55 -14.88 -10.53 22.88
CA PHE A 55 -15.74 -11.29 23.79
C PHE A 55 -15.55 -12.81 23.72
N THR A 56 -14.96 -13.36 22.63
CA THR A 56 -14.94 -14.81 22.38
C THR A 56 -13.56 -15.44 22.26
N ILE A 57 -12.48 -14.66 22.18
CA ILE A 57 -11.12 -15.18 21.94
C ILE A 57 -10.58 -16.09 23.06
N GLY A 58 -11.09 -15.95 24.29
CA GLY A 58 -10.56 -16.66 25.46
C GLY A 58 -9.22 -16.07 25.92
N ASP A 59 -8.26 -16.93 26.29
CA ASP A 59 -6.93 -16.48 26.71
C ASP A 59 -6.06 -16.09 25.50
N ALA A 60 -5.91 -14.78 25.28
CA ALA A 60 -5.11 -14.23 24.19
C ALA A 60 -3.64 -14.70 24.22
N ALA A 61 -3.07 -15.01 25.39
CA ALA A 61 -1.69 -15.48 25.48
C ALA A 61 -1.52 -16.85 24.80
N THR A 62 -2.47 -17.77 25.02
CA THR A 62 -2.46 -19.09 24.38
C THR A 62 -2.63 -18.99 22.86
N VAL A 63 -3.49 -18.09 22.40
CA VAL A 63 -3.75 -17.86 20.97
C VAL A 63 -2.54 -17.25 20.28
N LEU A 64 -1.80 -16.34 20.94
CA LEU A 64 -0.56 -15.77 20.41
C LEU A 64 0.60 -16.77 20.42
N ALA A 65 0.63 -17.69 21.38
CA ALA A 65 1.66 -18.74 21.50
C ALA A 65 1.34 -20.01 20.70
N THR A 66 0.36 -19.96 19.80
CA THR A 66 -0.07 -21.12 19.01
C THR A 66 1.10 -21.73 18.21
N PRO A 67 1.25 -23.06 18.19
CA PRO A 67 2.28 -23.73 17.39
C PRO A 67 2.06 -23.57 15.88
N THR A 68 0.86 -23.14 15.45
CA THR A 68 0.59 -22.82 14.04
C THR A 68 1.34 -21.57 13.55
N GLY A 69 1.85 -20.72 14.45
CA GLY A 69 2.47 -19.43 14.13
C GLY A 69 1.49 -18.36 13.63
N TYR A 70 0.22 -18.72 13.40
CA TYR A 70 -0.83 -17.84 12.90
C TYR A 70 -2.05 -17.88 13.85
N PRO A 71 -2.22 -16.84 14.69
CA PRO A 71 -3.27 -16.78 15.72
C PRO A 71 -4.70 -17.02 15.21
N PHE A 72 -5.02 -16.54 14.00
CA PHE A 72 -6.38 -16.69 13.44
C PHE A 72 -6.79 -18.15 13.23
N ILE A 73 -5.83 -19.06 12.98
CA ILE A 73 -6.10 -20.50 12.83
C ILE A 73 -6.53 -21.10 14.18
N ALA A 74 -5.86 -20.71 15.27
CA ALA A 74 -6.22 -21.14 16.62
C ALA A 74 -7.60 -20.61 17.04
N VAL A 75 -7.93 -19.38 16.63
CA VAL A 75 -9.28 -18.81 16.84
C VAL A 75 -10.35 -19.61 16.11
N PHE A 76 -10.12 -19.96 14.83
CA PHE A 76 -11.05 -20.82 14.08
C PHE A 76 -11.21 -22.20 14.71
N TYR A 77 -10.14 -22.78 15.22
CA TYR A 77 -10.21 -24.06 15.93
C TYR A 77 -11.01 -23.95 17.22
N SER A 78 -10.77 -22.91 18.01
CA SER A 78 -11.50 -22.68 19.27
C SER A 78 -13.00 -22.47 19.04
N ALA A 79 -13.37 -21.82 17.92
CA ALA A 79 -14.76 -21.61 17.54
C ALA A 79 -15.43 -22.87 16.97
N THR A 80 -14.72 -23.64 16.15
CA THR A 80 -15.31 -24.80 15.42
C THR A 80 -15.19 -26.11 16.18
N ASN A 81 -14.20 -26.25 17.06
CA ASN A 81 -13.79 -27.51 17.72
C ASN A 81 -13.60 -28.68 16.74
N SER A 82 -13.28 -28.38 15.48
CA SER A 82 -13.17 -29.37 14.40
C SER A 82 -12.02 -29.02 13.46
N TYR A 83 -11.11 -29.97 13.26
CA TYR A 83 -10.00 -29.81 12.33
C TYR A 83 -10.49 -29.60 10.89
N ALA A 84 -11.53 -30.32 10.46
CA ALA A 84 -12.09 -30.17 9.13
C ALA A 84 -12.67 -28.76 8.92
N GLY A 85 -13.47 -28.27 9.88
CA GLY A 85 -14.04 -26.92 9.83
C GLY A 85 -12.98 -25.83 9.83
N THR A 86 -11.96 -25.96 10.69
CA THR A 86 -10.82 -25.04 10.77
C THR A 86 -10.04 -24.98 9.45
N ASN A 87 -9.77 -26.13 8.84
CA ASN A 87 -9.03 -26.21 7.58
C ASN A 87 -9.80 -25.56 6.43
N VAL A 88 -11.12 -25.75 6.35
CA VAL A 88 -11.96 -25.10 5.33
C VAL A 88 -11.95 -23.58 5.49
N LEU A 89 -12.14 -23.06 6.71
CA LEU A 89 -12.10 -21.61 6.97
C LEU A 89 -10.72 -21.02 6.68
N THR A 90 -9.66 -21.73 7.05
CA THR A 90 -8.28 -21.32 6.77
C THR A 90 -8.01 -21.30 5.27
N ALA A 91 -8.47 -22.30 4.52
CA ALA A 91 -8.30 -22.36 3.07
C ALA A 91 -8.98 -21.18 2.36
N ILE A 92 -10.17 -20.77 2.82
CA ILE A 92 -10.86 -19.57 2.30
C ILE A 92 -9.98 -18.33 2.48
N VAL A 93 -9.40 -18.13 3.67
CA VAL A 93 -8.49 -17.00 3.93
C VAL A 93 -7.26 -17.05 3.02
N VAL A 94 -6.65 -18.23 2.83
CA VAL A 94 -5.47 -18.40 1.95
C VAL A 94 -5.81 -18.06 0.50
N ILE A 95 -6.97 -18.47 0.00
CA ILE A 95 -7.43 -18.12 -1.36
C ILE A 95 -7.62 -16.61 -1.49
N MET A 96 -8.24 -15.97 -0.50
CA MET A 96 -8.43 -14.51 -0.49
C MET A 96 -7.10 -13.75 -0.46
N LEU A 97 -6.14 -14.17 0.38
CA LEU A 97 -4.79 -13.59 0.44
C LEU A 97 -4.04 -13.75 -0.89
N SER A 98 -4.21 -14.89 -1.56
CA SER A 98 -3.64 -15.09 -2.90
C SER A 98 -4.22 -14.09 -3.91
N GLY A 99 -5.53 -13.86 -3.87
CA GLY A 99 -6.20 -12.83 -4.68
C GLY A 99 -5.68 -11.41 -4.44
N CYS A 100 -5.41 -11.07 -3.18
CA CYS A 100 -4.78 -9.81 -2.80
C CYS A 100 -3.37 -9.69 -3.40
N ALA A 101 -2.55 -10.73 -3.29
CA ALA A 101 -1.20 -10.74 -3.88
C ALA A 101 -1.21 -10.50 -5.39
N PHE A 102 -2.15 -11.11 -6.14
CA PHE A 102 -2.28 -10.86 -7.57
C PHE A 102 -2.65 -9.40 -7.89
N SER A 103 -3.53 -8.80 -7.08
CA SER A 103 -3.97 -7.41 -7.25
C SER A 103 -2.82 -6.42 -6.96
N GLU A 104 -2.01 -6.67 -5.94
CA GLU A 104 -0.81 -5.87 -5.63
C GLU A 104 0.25 -5.95 -6.74
N VAL A 105 0.50 -7.15 -7.28
CA VAL A 105 1.43 -7.32 -8.42
C VAL A 105 0.93 -6.59 -9.65
N ALA A 106 -0.38 -6.64 -9.93
CA ALA A 106 -0.98 -5.90 -11.04
C ALA A 106 -0.78 -4.38 -10.85
N ALA A 107 -1.09 -3.85 -9.67
CA ALA A 107 -0.92 -2.43 -9.34
C ALA A 107 0.55 -1.98 -9.44
N SER A 108 1.47 -2.73 -8.83
CA SER A 108 2.92 -2.50 -8.89
C SER A 108 3.43 -2.48 -10.34
N SER A 109 3.01 -3.45 -11.17
CA SER A 109 3.43 -3.50 -12.57
C SER A 109 2.98 -2.26 -13.37
N ARG A 110 1.80 -1.71 -13.06
CA ARG A 110 1.27 -0.49 -13.70
C ARG A 110 2.01 0.77 -13.23
N GLN A 111 2.44 0.83 -11.97
CA GLN A 111 3.30 1.89 -11.48
C GLN A 111 4.68 1.86 -12.16
N ILE A 112 5.30 0.68 -12.25
CA ILE A 112 6.59 0.49 -12.96
C ILE A 112 6.44 0.89 -14.44
N TRP A 113 5.40 0.40 -15.09
CA TRP A 113 5.15 0.69 -16.50
C TRP A 113 4.90 2.18 -16.77
N SER A 114 4.06 2.83 -15.97
CA SER A 114 3.76 4.27 -16.14
C SER A 114 5.01 5.13 -15.91
N PHE A 115 5.83 4.80 -14.92
CA PHE A 115 7.08 5.51 -14.68
C PHE A 115 8.13 5.23 -15.78
N ALA A 116 8.17 4.02 -16.33
CA ALA A 116 8.99 3.69 -17.50
C ALA A 116 8.50 4.41 -18.77
N ARG A 117 7.20 4.48 -19.02
CA ARG A 117 6.63 5.20 -20.17
C ARG A 117 7.11 6.66 -20.21
N ASP A 118 7.23 7.28 -19.04
CA ASP A 118 7.67 8.66 -18.88
C ASP A 118 9.22 8.78 -18.79
N GLY A 119 9.97 7.71 -19.10
CA GLY A 119 11.44 7.72 -19.13
C GLY A 119 12.12 7.69 -17.76
N GLY A 120 11.37 7.50 -16.67
CA GLY A 120 11.85 7.61 -15.29
C GLY A 120 12.73 6.45 -14.80
N LEU A 121 12.79 5.32 -15.52
CA LEU A 121 13.54 4.12 -15.12
C LEU A 121 14.73 3.80 -16.05
N PRO A 122 15.81 3.19 -15.53
CA PRO A 122 16.80 2.52 -16.37
C PRO A 122 16.14 1.36 -17.12
N GLY A 123 16.46 1.19 -18.41
CA GLY A 123 15.79 0.18 -19.24
C GLY A 123 14.32 0.49 -19.57
N HIS A 124 13.89 1.75 -19.43
CA HIS A 124 12.50 2.17 -19.63
C HIS A 124 11.87 1.69 -20.95
N LYS A 125 12.63 1.63 -22.05
CA LYS A 125 12.11 1.15 -23.35
C LYS A 125 11.60 -0.29 -23.30
N TRP A 126 12.24 -1.14 -22.50
CA TRP A 126 11.82 -2.53 -22.31
C TRP A 126 10.67 -2.63 -21.31
N LEU A 127 10.76 -1.90 -20.19
CA LEU A 127 9.73 -1.89 -19.15
C LEU A 127 8.40 -1.25 -19.59
N ALA A 128 8.45 -0.28 -20.50
CA ALA A 128 7.28 0.38 -21.05
C ALA A 128 6.58 -0.43 -22.17
N LYS A 129 7.17 -1.56 -22.61
CA LYS A 129 6.61 -2.37 -23.69
C LYS A 129 5.33 -3.08 -23.24
N VAL A 130 4.25 -2.83 -23.97
CA VAL A 130 2.96 -3.53 -23.82
C VAL A 130 2.83 -4.54 -24.95
N ASP A 131 2.47 -5.78 -24.61
CA ASP A 131 2.26 -6.82 -25.60
C ASP A 131 0.88 -6.67 -26.27
N SER A 132 0.82 -6.74 -27.60
CA SER A 132 -0.42 -6.56 -28.37
C SER A 132 -1.45 -7.69 -28.16
N ARG A 133 -0.98 -8.90 -27.83
CA ARG A 133 -1.86 -10.05 -27.63
C ARG A 133 -2.61 -9.99 -26.29
N TRP A 134 -1.95 -9.48 -25.26
CA TRP A 134 -2.47 -9.51 -23.89
C TRP A 134 -2.81 -8.13 -23.33
N ASN A 135 -2.41 -7.03 -23.99
CA ASN A 135 -2.62 -5.64 -23.57
C ASN A 135 -2.10 -5.32 -22.15
N ILE A 136 -1.12 -6.09 -21.67
CA ILE A 136 -0.48 -5.92 -20.36
C ILE A 136 1.04 -5.73 -20.51
N PRO A 137 1.68 -4.97 -19.60
CA PRO A 137 3.12 -4.76 -19.61
C PRO A 137 3.86 -5.97 -19.00
N LEU A 138 3.98 -7.05 -19.75
CA LEU A 138 4.63 -8.30 -19.30
C LEU A 138 6.03 -8.10 -18.68
N PRO A 139 6.92 -7.25 -19.24
CA PRO A 139 8.22 -6.98 -18.62
C PRO A 139 8.13 -6.37 -17.22
N ALA A 140 7.17 -5.46 -17.00
CA ALA A 140 6.95 -4.83 -15.70
C ALA A 140 6.36 -5.82 -14.69
N VAL A 141 5.44 -6.69 -15.13
CA VAL A 141 4.89 -7.78 -14.31
C VAL A 141 6.00 -8.74 -13.89
N ALA A 142 6.82 -9.20 -14.84
CA ALA A 142 7.92 -10.11 -14.57
C ALA A 142 8.96 -9.49 -13.61
N LEU A 143 9.29 -8.21 -13.79
CA LEU A 143 10.19 -7.50 -12.88
C LEU A 143 9.60 -7.41 -11.47
N SER A 144 8.32 -7.04 -11.34
CA SER A 144 7.65 -6.96 -10.03
C SER A 144 7.65 -8.33 -9.33
N LEU A 145 7.32 -9.40 -10.05
CA LEU A 145 7.33 -10.76 -9.50
C LEU A 145 8.74 -11.20 -9.09
N LEU A 146 9.74 -10.92 -9.93
CA LEU A 146 11.12 -11.25 -9.63
C LEU A 146 11.61 -10.54 -8.37
N ILE A 147 11.37 -9.23 -8.26
CA ILE A 147 11.77 -8.45 -7.07
C ILE A 147 11.05 -8.97 -5.82
N SER A 148 9.73 -9.21 -5.89
CA SER A 148 8.97 -9.76 -4.77
C SER A 148 9.48 -11.15 -4.35
N ALA A 149 9.83 -12.02 -5.31
CA ALA A 149 10.41 -13.32 -5.04
C ALA A 149 11.79 -13.21 -4.36
N LEU A 150 12.65 -12.31 -4.86
CA LEU A 150 13.97 -12.05 -4.27
C LEU A 150 13.87 -11.50 -2.85
N ILE A 151 12.95 -10.57 -2.60
CA ILE A 151 12.68 -10.05 -1.24
C ILE A 151 12.17 -11.18 -0.33
N SER A 152 11.32 -12.07 -0.85
CA SER A 152 10.80 -13.20 -0.07
C SER A 152 11.90 -14.20 0.32
N LEU A 153 12.94 -14.38 -0.51
CA LEU A 153 14.09 -15.24 -0.18
C LEU A 153 14.92 -14.74 1.01
N ILE A 154 14.84 -13.45 1.34
CA ILE A 154 15.53 -12.88 2.53
C ILE A 154 15.07 -13.56 3.82
N ASN A 155 13.83 -14.08 3.84
CA ASN A 155 13.28 -14.81 4.97
C ASN A 155 14.13 -16.03 5.39
N ILE A 156 14.88 -16.63 4.45
CA ILE A 156 15.75 -17.78 4.71
C ILE A 156 16.93 -17.38 5.61
N GLY A 157 17.45 -16.16 5.44
CA GLY A 157 18.61 -15.66 6.17
C GLY A 157 18.25 -14.84 7.41
N SER A 158 17.25 -13.97 7.32
CA SER A 158 16.88 -13.08 8.43
C SER A 158 15.42 -12.62 8.34
N THR A 159 14.62 -13.07 9.31
CA THR A 159 13.25 -12.58 9.53
C THR A 159 13.22 -11.11 9.94
N VAL A 160 14.26 -10.64 10.65
CA VAL A 160 14.42 -9.22 11.04
C VAL A 160 14.58 -8.34 9.80
N ALA A 161 15.39 -8.78 8.82
CA ALA A 161 15.59 -8.03 7.58
C ALA A 161 14.32 -7.96 6.73
N LEU A 162 13.57 -9.06 6.62
CA LEU A 162 12.28 -9.05 5.92
C LEU A 162 11.28 -8.11 6.61
N ASN A 163 11.13 -8.22 7.93
CA ASN A 163 10.24 -7.36 8.71
C ASN A 163 10.59 -5.87 8.57
N ALA A 164 11.89 -5.54 8.50
CA ALA A 164 12.36 -4.19 8.25
C ALA A 164 11.92 -3.67 6.87
N ILE A 165 12.05 -4.48 5.82
CA ILE A 165 11.65 -4.14 4.44
C ILE A 165 10.13 -3.94 4.37
N THR A 166 9.34 -4.86 4.94
CA THR A 166 7.88 -4.75 4.96
C THR A 166 7.41 -3.50 5.71
N SER A 167 8.02 -3.22 6.86
CA SER A 167 7.72 -2.02 7.65
C SER A 167 8.09 -0.73 6.89
N PHE A 168 9.22 -0.74 6.17
CA PHE A 168 9.60 0.36 5.29
C PHE A 168 8.59 0.58 4.17
N GLY A 169 8.10 -0.48 3.52
CA GLY A 169 7.07 -0.40 2.49
C GLY A 169 5.80 0.31 2.99
N ALA A 170 5.32 -0.03 4.19
CA ALA A 170 4.18 0.63 4.80
C ALA A 170 4.41 2.14 5.03
N VAL A 171 5.60 2.51 5.53
CA VAL A 171 5.97 3.93 5.73
C VAL A 171 6.05 4.67 4.40
N ALA A 172 6.66 4.06 3.38
CA ALA A 172 6.81 4.66 2.05
C ALA A 172 5.43 4.92 1.40
N THR A 173 4.49 3.99 1.52
CA THR A 173 3.12 4.15 1.02
C THR A 173 2.40 5.30 1.73
N LEU A 174 2.47 5.37 3.07
CA LEU A 174 1.85 6.46 3.82
C LEU A 174 2.48 7.82 3.51
N LEU A 175 3.80 7.86 3.30
CA LEU A 175 4.49 9.08 2.87
C LEU A 175 4.05 9.51 1.47
N SER A 176 3.81 8.57 0.55
CA SER A 176 3.25 8.87 -0.78
C SER A 176 1.86 9.52 -0.67
N TYR A 177 0.98 8.98 0.19
CA TYR A 177 -0.31 9.61 0.47
C TYR A 177 -0.17 11.00 1.08
N TYR A 178 0.76 11.16 2.03
CA TYR A 178 1.04 12.45 2.64
C TYR A 178 1.45 13.50 1.59
N LEU A 179 2.43 13.17 0.74
CA LEU A 179 2.95 14.07 -0.29
C LEU A 179 1.87 14.44 -1.32
N THR A 180 1.09 13.47 -1.78
CA THR A 180 0.02 13.72 -2.76
C THR A 180 -1.09 14.61 -2.19
N ILE A 181 -1.53 14.37 -0.94
CA ILE A 181 -2.52 15.22 -0.26
C ILE A 181 -1.93 16.62 0.00
N ALA A 182 -0.68 16.73 0.43
CA ALA A 182 -0.01 18.00 0.67
C ALA A 182 0.09 18.85 -0.61
N CYS A 183 0.48 18.24 -1.73
CA CYS A 183 0.47 18.89 -3.05
C CYS A 183 -0.94 19.37 -3.44
N LEU A 184 -1.97 18.56 -3.18
CA LEU A 184 -3.35 18.93 -3.47
C LEU A 184 -3.84 20.10 -2.60
N VAL A 185 -3.50 20.13 -1.31
CA VAL A 185 -3.82 21.23 -0.39
C VAL A 185 -3.08 22.50 -0.82
N SER A 186 -1.78 22.42 -1.08
CA SER A 186 -0.98 23.55 -1.57
C SER A 186 -1.57 24.16 -2.84
N ARG A 187 -1.94 23.31 -3.82
CA ARG A 187 -2.56 23.76 -5.06
C ARG A 187 -3.97 24.35 -4.87
N ARG A 188 -4.74 23.92 -3.86
CA ARG A 188 -6.03 24.53 -3.53
C ARG A 188 -5.92 25.88 -2.83
N LEU A 189 -4.86 26.08 -2.05
CA LEU A 189 -4.64 27.32 -1.29
C LEU A 189 -3.91 28.39 -2.10
N ARG A 190 -2.96 27.99 -2.97
CA ARG A 190 -2.05 28.90 -3.66
C ARG A 190 -2.06 28.77 -5.19
N GLY A 191 -2.70 27.75 -5.73
CA GLY A 191 -2.62 27.41 -7.15
C GLY A 191 -3.87 27.77 -7.97
N PRO A 192 -3.78 27.63 -9.30
CA PRO A 192 -4.93 27.79 -10.19
C PRO A 192 -6.02 26.76 -9.88
N LYS A 193 -7.27 27.12 -10.21
CA LYS A 193 -8.45 26.26 -9.98
C LYS A 193 -8.20 24.85 -10.53
N LEU A 194 -8.48 23.85 -9.70
CA LEU A 194 -8.40 22.44 -10.09
C LEU A 194 -9.40 22.15 -11.22
N PRO A 195 -9.11 21.20 -12.12
CA PRO A 195 -10.02 20.81 -13.19
C PRO A 195 -11.38 20.35 -12.65
N ALA A 196 -12.40 20.44 -13.50
CA ALA A 196 -13.76 20.02 -13.17
C ALA A 196 -13.78 18.55 -12.74
N ARG A 197 -14.55 18.24 -11.69
CA ARG A 197 -14.59 16.91 -11.08
C ARG A 197 -16.01 16.37 -11.15
N ARG A 198 -16.17 15.13 -11.62
CA ARG A 198 -17.48 14.46 -11.65
C ARG A 198 -17.95 14.04 -10.26
N TRP A 199 -17.00 13.76 -9.35
CA TRP A 199 -17.27 13.44 -7.95
C TRP A 199 -16.53 14.42 -7.04
N SER A 200 -17.22 14.94 -6.03
CA SER A 200 -16.65 15.93 -5.11
C SER A 200 -17.37 15.91 -3.77
N LEU A 201 -16.59 16.01 -2.69
CA LEU A 201 -17.07 16.27 -1.32
C LEU A 201 -17.40 17.76 -1.07
N GLY A 202 -17.40 18.57 -2.14
CA GLY A 202 -17.74 19.98 -2.10
C GLY A 202 -16.83 20.78 -1.15
N ARG A 203 -17.45 21.59 -0.29
CA ARG A 203 -16.77 22.47 0.66
C ARG A 203 -15.95 21.72 1.72
N PHE A 204 -16.33 20.49 2.06
CA PHE A 204 -15.64 19.68 3.07
C PHE A 204 -14.31 19.11 2.56
N GLY A 205 -14.09 19.10 1.24
CA GLY A 205 -12.91 18.47 0.66
C GLY A 205 -11.59 19.14 1.06
N LEU A 206 -11.56 20.41 1.46
CA LEU A 206 -10.32 21.03 1.96
C LEU A 206 -10.08 20.67 3.42
N ALA A 207 -11.13 20.72 4.26
CA ALA A 207 -11.05 20.36 5.67
C ALA A 207 -10.63 18.89 5.86
N ILE A 208 -11.19 17.98 5.06
CA ILE A 208 -10.84 16.54 5.09
C ILE A 208 -9.36 16.34 4.72
N ASN A 209 -8.85 17.05 3.70
CA ASN A 209 -7.45 16.94 3.31
C ASN A 209 -6.51 17.46 4.40
N ILE A 210 -6.84 18.58 5.05
CA ILE A 210 -6.04 19.14 6.16
C ILE A 210 -6.06 18.18 7.34
N PHE A 211 -7.23 17.65 7.70
CA PHE A 211 -7.36 16.65 8.76
C PHE A 211 -6.55 15.39 8.44
N ALA A 212 -6.58 14.91 7.19
CA ALA A 212 -5.78 13.76 6.76
C ALA A 212 -4.27 14.02 6.96
N LEU A 213 -3.76 15.20 6.59
CA LEU A 213 -2.35 15.55 6.85
C LEU A 213 -2.03 15.63 8.34
N ALA A 214 -2.91 16.25 9.12
CA ALA A 214 -2.74 16.34 10.58
C ALA A 214 -2.75 14.96 11.23
N PHE A 215 -3.54 14.01 10.71
CA PHE A 215 -3.61 12.63 11.19
C PHE A 215 -2.41 11.79 10.74
N LEU A 216 -1.96 11.93 9.48
CA LEU A 216 -0.81 11.19 8.94
C LEU A 216 0.53 11.64 9.54
N THR A 217 0.65 12.90 9.96
CA THR A 217 1.90 13.45 10.53
C THR A 217 2.42 12.66 11.76
N PRO A 218 1.65 12.51 12.85
CA PRO A 218 2.09 11.72 13.99
C PRO A 218 2.26 10.24 13.63
N LEU A 219 1.50 9.73 12.66
CA LEU A 219 1.60 8.32 12.26
C LEU A 219 2.93 7.97 11.60
N ILE A 220 3.37 8.78 10.63
CA ILE A 220 4.67 8.58 9.98
C ILE A 220 5.79 8.68 11.01
N PHE A 221 5.68 9.61 11.96
CA PHE A 221 6.63 9.73 13.07
C PHE A 221 6.66 8.46 13.93
N PHE A 222 5.52 7.99 14.45
CA PHE A 222 5.49 6.80 15.31
C PHE A 222 5.84 5.50 14.57
N LEU A 223 5.56 5.40 13.27
CA LEU A 223 5.94 4.25 12.46
C LEU A 223 7.45 4.17 12.19
N THR A 224 8.18 5.28 12.32
CA THR A 224 9.64 5.31 12.21
C THR A 224 10.32 5.33 13.58
N TRP A 225 9.55 5.52 14.66
CA TRP A 225 10.02 5.55 16.02
C TRP A 225 10.30 4.13 16.58
N PRO A 226 11.34 3.94 17.39
CA PRO A 226 11.60 2.66 18.06
C PRO A 226 10.52 2.36 19.12
N LEU A 227 9.99 1.13 19.11
CA LEU A 227 8.92 0.71 20.02
C LEU A 227 9.41 0.31 21.42
N VAL A 228 10.70 0.04 21.57
CA VAL A 228 11.30 -0.43 22.84
C VAL A 228 12.63 0.27 23.12
N THR A 229 12.92 0.46 24.41
CA THR A 229 14.20 0.97 24.91
C THR A 229 14.75 -0.01 25.95
N PRO A 230 16.06 -0.33 25.95
CA PRO A 230 17.12 0.15 25.04
C PRO A 230 17.01 -0.41 23.61
N VAL A 231 17.44 0.38 22.62
CA VAL A 231 17.42 0.00 21.20
C VAL A 231 18.64 -0.89 20.90
N THR A 232 18.39 -2.08 20.36
CA THR A 232 19.42 -3.02 19.88
C THR A 232 19.27 -3.22 18.38
N ALA A 233 20.27 -3.81 17.70
CA ALA A 233 20.17 -4.09 16.26
C ALA A 233 18.95 -4.97 15.89
N ALA A 234 18.48 -5.82 16.82
CA ALA A 234 17.30 -6.66 16.63
C ALA A 234 15.98 -5.91 16.90
N THR A 235 16.00 -4.85 17.72
CA THR A 235 14.79 -4.12 18.14
C THR A 235 14.67 -2.73 17.52
N MET A 236 15.68 -2.29 16.76
CA MET A 236 15.68 -1.03 16.05
C MET A 236 14.63 -1.04 14.93
N ASN A 237 13.91 0.07 14.82
CA ASN A 237 13.03 0.30 13.68
C ASN A 237 13.87 0.75 12.46
N TRP A 238 14.32 -0.23 11.68
CA TRP A 238 15.15 -0.04 10.49
C TRP A 238 14.45 0.72 9.35
N SER A 239 13.12 0.89 9.41
CA SER A 239 12.37 1.64 8.40
C SER A 239 12.80 3.10 8.30
N SER A 240 13.25 3.70 9.41
CA SER A 240 13.78 5.07 9.44
C SER A 240 15.05 5.23 8.58
N VAL A 241 16.01 4.31 8.74
CA VAL A 241 17.27 4.29 7.99
C VAL A 241 17.01 3.98 6.52
N MET A 242 16.17 2.99 6.24
CA MET A 242 15.79 2.64 4.87
C MET A 242 15.11 3.81 4.16
N LEU A 243 14.19 4.51 4.83
CA LEU A 243 13.54 5.70 4.30
C LEU A 243 14.54 6.80 3.96
N GLY A 244 15.45 7.12 4.89
CA GLY A 244 16.51 8.11 4.65
C GLY A 244 17.38 7.73 3.46
N GLY A 245 17.82 6.47 3.39
CA GLY A 245 18.61 5.94 2.27
C GLY A 245 17.88 6.04 0.94
N THR A 246 16.60 5.65 0.89
CA THR A 246 15.79 5.74 -0.34
C THR A 246 15.60 7.18 -0.78
N LEU A 247 15.34 8.12 0.14
CA LEU A 247 15.21 9.55 -0.20
C LEU A 247 16.52 10.13 -0.75
N ILE A 248 17.67 9.75 -0.19
CA ILE A 248 18.98 10.15 -0.69
C ILE A 248 19.20 9.61 -2.11
N ILE A 249 18.97 8.32 -2.33
CA ILE A 249 19.12 7.69 -3.65
C ILE A 249 18.18 8.34 -4.67
N ALA A 250 16.92 8.57 -4.31
CA ALA A 250 15.92 9.21 -5.17
C ALA A 250 16.33 10.65 -5.53
N THR A 251 16.83 11.42 -4.54
CA THR A 251 17.31 12.79 -4.76
C THR A 251 18.55 12.80 -5.66
N ALA A 252 19.51 11.91 -5.42
CA ALA A 252 20.70 11.77 -6.27
C ALA A 252 20.30 11.40 -7.71
N PHE A 253 19.41 10.42 -7.89
CA PHE A 253 18.91 10.04 -9.21
C PHE A 253 18.19 11.20 -9.92
N TYR A 254 17.38 11.97 -9.20
CA TYR A 254 16.71 13.14 -9.74
C TYR A 254 17.69 14.22 -10.18
N VAL A 255 18.70 14.53 -9.35
CA VAL A 255 19.72 15.55 -9.66
C VAL A 255 20.62 15.14 -10.83
N ILE A 256 21.01 13.87 -10.91
CA ILE A 256 21.93 13.38 -11.94
C ILE A 256 21.22 13.21 -13.28
N LYS A 257 20.02 12.62 -13.29
CA LYS A 257 19.36 12.17 -14.52
C LYS A 257 17.93 12.70 -14.65
N GLY A 258 17.14 12.59 -13.58
CA GLY A 258 15.70 12.90 -13.62
C GLY A 258 15.40 14.32 -14.10
N ARG A 259 16.13 15.32 -13.63
CA ARG A 259 15.92 16.73 -14.03
C ARG A 259 16.22 17.03 -15.50
N HIS A 260 16.92 16.15 -16.20
CA HIS A 260 17.31 16.33 -17.60
C HIS A 260 16.42 15.54 -18.55
N ASP A 261 16.03 14.33 -18.16
CA ASP A 261 15.29 13.39 -19.02
C ASP A 261 13.77 13.37 -18.74
N TYR A 262 13.32 13.74 -17.53
CA TYR A 262 11.92 13.60 -17.14
C TYR A 262 11.07 14.78 -17.60
N VAL A 263 10.17 14.52 -18.54
CA VAL A 263 9.15 15.47 -18.98
C VAL A 263 7.84 15.12 -18.28
N GLY A 264 7.32 16.05 -17.47
CA GLY A 264 6.08 15.83 -16.73
C GLY A 264 4.87 15.55 -17.66
N PRO A 265 3.89 14.74 -17.22
CA PRO A 265 2.80 14.21 -18.05
C PRO A 265 1.88 15.25 -18.70
N VAL A 266 1.94 16.51 -18.28
CA VAL A 266 1.08 17.60 -18.80
C VAL A 266 1.61 18.20 -20.10
N ALA A 267 2.85 17.92 -20.51
CA ALA A 267 3.40 18.42 -21.77
C ALA A 267 2.98 17.59 -23.00
N LEU A 268 2.54 16.33 -22.81
CA LEU A 268 2.28 15.37 -23.89
C LEU A 268 0.81 15.00 -24.07
N VAL A 269 -0.12 15.66 -23.39
CA VAL A 269 -1.54 15.55 -23.76
C VAL A 269 -1.68 16.19 -25.14
N LYS A 270 -1.55 15.37 -26.20
CA LYS A 270 -2.13 15.68 -27.50
C LYS A 270 -3.60 15.96 -27.22
N ARG A 271 -3.95 17.25 -27.20
CA ARG A 271 -5.34 17.65 -27.38
C ARG A 271 -5.73 17.04 -28.72
N VAL A 272 -6.61 16.05 -28.64
CA VAL A 272 -7.36 15.61 -29.81
C VAL A 272 -8.25 16.80 -30.12
N GLU A 273 -7.80 17.64 -31.05
CA GLU A 273 -8.68 18.51 -31.83
C GLU A 273 -9.54 17.64 -32.76
#